data_AF-A0A7C7W5E8-F1
#
_entry.id   AF-A0A7C7W5E8-F1
#
_cell.length_a   1.000
_cell.length_b   1.000
_cell.length_c   1.000
_cell.angle_alpha   90.00
_cell.angle_beta   90.00
_cell.angle_gamma   90.00
#
_symmetry.space_group_name_H-M   'P 1'
#
loop_
_entity.id
_entity.type
_entity.pdbx_description
1 polymer ?
#
loop_
_entity_poly.entity_id
_entity_poly.type
_entity_poly.pdbx_seq_one_letter_code
_entity_poly.pdbx_strand_id
1 'polypeptide(L)'
;MKLLYIFVGGLLFLLSGLAACAPAPAPPVVATPHPGKPLLPQTGEFSQWAAGAEASSEFSDPEWSAIQAVGEPNTPLCGDYQSAWATAGSDTIETLVLTYTQSVHVTGINIVQTFNPNQVVQVDLVGTFGRSVTVYSGTPYAVDQPCPFTLAIPVKRTEGRYNRLRITVDQSVLGLGWNEIDAVELIGELE
;
A
#
# COMPACT_ATOMS: atom_id res chain seq x y z
N MET A 1 -61.93 -15.84 -50.40
CA MET A 1 -61.60 -17.18 -50.94
C MET A 1 -60.12 -17.44 -50.68
N LYS A 2 -59.81 -18.59 -50.05
CA LYS A 2 -58.50 -19.11 -49.59
C LYS A 2 -57.87 -18.42 -48.38
N LEU A 3 -57.24 -19.12 -47.43
CA LEU A 3 -57.40 -20.46 -46.86
C LEU A 3 -56.54 -20.44 -45.58
N LEU A 4 -57.07 -21.08 -44.55
CA LEU A 4 -56.47 -21.45 -43.25
C LEU A 4 -55.05 -22.04 -43.36
N TYR A 5 -54.16 -21.76 -42.40
CA TYR A 5 -53.17 -22.74 -41.92
C TYR A 5 -52.86 -22.54 -40.44
N ILE A 6 -53.25 -23.55 -39.66
CA ILE A 6 -52.90 -23.80 -38.27
C ILE A 6 -51.54 -24.50 -38.26
N PHE A 7 -50.60 -24.08 -37.40
CA PHE A 7 -49.45 -24.91 -37.04
C PHE A 7 -49.34 -25.01 -35.52
N VAL A 8 -49.51 -26.25 -35.06
CA VAL A 8 -49.21 -26.75 -33.72
C VAL A 8 -47.71 -27.03 -33.67
N GLY A 9 -47.00 -26.55 -32.65
CA GLY A 9 -45.59 -26.83 -32.46
C GLY A 9 -45.18 -26.60 -31.02
N GLY A 10 -45.24 -27.66 -30.22
CA GLY A 10 -44.76 -27.69 -28.84
C GLY A 10 -43.29 -28.10 -28.74
N LEU A 11 -42.72 -27.73 -27.58
CA LEU A 11 -41.68 -28.42 -26.82
C LEU A 11 -40.21 -28.33 -27.32
N LEU A 12 -39.39 -27.54 -26.60
CA LEU A 12 -38.23 -28.03 -25.84
C LEU A 12 -37.62 -26.88 -25.01
N PHE A 13 -37.83 -26.89 -23.69
CA PHE A 13 -37.08 -26.04 -22.77
C PHE A 13 -35.78 -26.76 -22.41
N LEU A 14 -34.67 -26.32 -23.00
CA LEU A 14 -33.32 -26.67 -22.55
C LEU A 14 -33.03 -25.86 -21.27
N LEU A 15 -33.07 -26.53 -20.10
CA LEU A 15 -32.53 -25.98 -18.86
C LEU A 15 -31.00 -25.97 -18.95
N SER A 16 -30.42 -24.84 -19.34
CA SER A 16 -29.01 -24.54 -19.16
C SER A 16 -28.74 -24.30 -17.67
N GLY A 17 -28.11 -25.29 -17.02
CA GLY A 17 -27.60 -25.16 -15.66
C GLY A 17 -26.51 -24.11 -15.60
N LEU A 18 -26.81 -22.97 -14.99
CA LEU A 18 -25.82 -21.98 -14.57
C LEU A 18 -24.98 -22.59 -13.43
N ALA A 19 -23.73 -22.91 -13.73
CA ALA A 19 -22.73 -23.14 -12.70
C ALA A 19 -22.58 -21.85 -11.90
N ALA A 20 -23.04 -21.85 -10.64
CA ALA A 20 -22.82 -20.76 -9.72
C ALA A 20 -21.31 -20.63 -9.47
N CYS A 21 -20.71 -19.56 -9.98
CA CYS A 21 -19.37 -19.14 -9.60
C CYS A 21 -19.39 -18.89 -8.08
N ALA A 22 -18.60 -19.63 -7.32
CA ALA A 22 -18.41 -19.34 -5.90
C ALA A 22 -17.87 -17.91 -5.76
N PRO A 23 -18.37 -17.08 -4.83
CA PRO A 23 -17.85 -15.74 -4.62
C PRO A 23 -16.38 -15.83 -4.23
N ALA A 24 -15.53 -15.02 -4.88
CA ALA A 24 -14.14 -14.85 -4.51
C ALA A 24 -14.04 -14.50 -3.01
N PRO A 25 -13.01 -14.99 -2.30
CA PRO A 25 -12.80 -14.61 -0.90
C PRO A 25 -12.71 -13.08 -0.83
N ALA A 26 -13.49 -12.49 0.07
CA ALA A 26 -13.45 -11.06 0.32
C ALA A 26 -12.00 -10.66 0.68
N PRO A 27 -11.50 -9.51 0.20
CA PRO A 27 -10.21 -9.00 0.64
C PRO A 27 -10.21 -8.93 2.17
N PRO A 28 -9.07 -9.21 2.85
CA PRO A 28 -8.98 -9.05 4.29
C PRO A 28 -9.46 -7.65 4.64
N VAL A 29 -10.38 -7.55 5.60
CA VAL A 29 -10.94 -6.28 6.06
C VAL A 29 -9.79 -5.42 6.57
N VAL A 30 -9.28 -4.54 5.72
CA VAL A 30 -8.22 -3.57 6.03
C VAL A 30 -8.84 -2.57 6.99
N ALA A 31 -8.30 -2.50 8.21
CA ALA A 31 -8.75 -1.50 9.15
C ALA A 31 -8.46 -0.10 8.57
N THR A 32 -9.41 0.82 8.71
CA THR A 32 -9.31 2.16 8.11
C THR A 32 -8.03 2.84 8.60
N PRO A 33 -7.17 3.34 7.70
CA PRO A 33 -5.99 4.11 8.08
C PRO A 33 -6.40 5.28 8.96
N HIS A 34 -5.60 5.58 9.98
CA HIS A 34 -5.83 6.77 10.81
C HIS A 34 -4.90 7.88 10.32
N PRO A 35 -5.42 8.97 9.75
CA PRO A 35 -4.57 10.07 9.30
C PRO A 35 -3.81 10.68 10.47
N GLY A 36 -2.48 10.72 10.40
CA GLY A 36 -1.69 11.65 11.20
C GLY A 36 -1.31 11.22 12.62
N LYS A 37 -1.74 10.06 13.10
CA LYS A 37 -1.23 9.49 14.37
C LYS A 37 -0.57 8.14 14.10
N PRO A 38 0.74 7.98 14.41
CA PRO A 38 1.41 6.68 14.29
C PRO A 38 0.70 5.60 15.11
N LEU A 39 0.68 4.39 14.56
CA LEU A 39 0.39 3.18 15.33
C LEU A 39 1.47 3.00 16.40
N LEU A 40 1.05 2.60 17.59
CA LEU A 40 1.95 2.20 18.65
C LEU A 40 1.89 0.67 18.78
N PRO A 41 3.04 -0.02 18.95
CA PRO A 41 3.04 -1.44 19.22
C PRO A 41 2.24 -1.75 20.49
N GLN A 42 1.39 -2.78 20.41
CA GLN A 42 0.65 -3.32 21.53
C GLN A 42 1.50 -4.30 22.33
N THR A 43 1.00 -4.72 23.50
CA THR A 43 1.68 -5.73 24.33
C THR A 43 1.89 -7.02 23.55
N GLY A 44 3.16 -7.42 23.38
CA GLY A 44 3.54 -8.63 22.64
C GLY A 44 3.96 -8.36 21.19
N GLU A 45 3.73 -7.14 20.69
CA GLU A 45 4.24 -6.69 19.40
C GLU A 45 5.64 -6.07 19.55
N PHE A 46 6.39 -6.16 18.47
CA PHE A 46 7.68 -5.52 18.29
C PHE A 46 7.59 -4.62 17.04
N SER A 47 8.30 -3.49 17.07
CA SER A 47 8.46 -2.64 15.89
C SER A 47 9.91 -2.46 15.49
N GLN A 48 10.10 -2.22 14.19
CA GLN A 48 11.38 -1.98 13.56
C GLN A 48 11.23 -1.00 12.42
N TRP A 49 12.27 -0.19 12.24
CA TRP A 49 12.44 0.63 11.07
C TRP A 49 13.06 -0.17 9.93
N ALA A 50 12.86 0.30 8.70
CA ALA A 50 13.53 -0.29 7.55
C ALA A 50 15.05 -0.29 7.76
N ALA A 51 15.70 -1.38 7.33
CA ALA A 51 17.14 -1.59 7.41
C ALA A 51 17.83 -1.49 6.04
N GLY A 52 17.05 -1.44 4.95
CA GLY A 52 17.52 -1.28 3.59
C GLY A 52 16.38 -0.84 2.68
N ALA A 53 16.71 -0.18 1.58
CA ALA A 53 15.75 0.36 0.63
C ALA A 53 16.27 0.32 -0.80
N GLU A 54 15.37 0.09 -1.74
CA GLU A 54 15.58 0.19 -3.19
C GLU A 54 14.36 0.90 -3.77
N ALA A 55 14.55 1.80 -4.74
CA ALA A 55 13.44 2.49 -5.40
C ALA A 55 13.49 2.24 -6.91
N SER A 56 12.35 2.38 -7.59
CA SER A 56 12.31 2.38 -9.06
C SER A 56 13.00 3.61 -9.64
N SER A 57 12.96 4.73 -8.93
CA SER A 57 13.76 5.93 -9.20
C SER A 57 14.01 6.74 -7.93
N GLU A 58 15.01 7.60 -7.98
CA GLU A 58 15.34 8.54 -6.90
C GLU A 58 15.80 9.88 -7.48
N PHE A 59 15.57 10.96 -6.74
CA PHE A 59 15.89 12.31 -7.20
C PHE A 59 17.39 12.59 -7.25
N SER A 60 18.14 12.08 -6.27
CA SER A 60 19.61 12.12 -6.25
C SER A 60 20.21 11.00 -5.39
N ASP A 61 21.55 10.97 -5.33
CA ASP A 61 22.33 10.07 -4.48
C ASP A 61 23.54 10.85 -3.91
N PRO A 62 23.67 11.01 -2.58
CA PRO A 62 22.84 10.40 -1.54
C PRO A 62 21.56 11.18 -1.18
N GLU A 63 21.43 12.44 -1.58
CA GLU A 63 20.29 13.28 -1.20
C GLU A 63 18.99 12.81 -1.89
N TRP A 64 17.91 12.67 -1.13
CA TRP A 64 16.63 12.13 -1.61
C TRP A 64 16.65 10.70 -2.20
N SER A 65 17.76 9.98 -1.98
CA SER A 65 17.91 8.58 -2.40
C SER A 65 16.98 7.64 -1.63
N ALA A 66 16.80 6.42 -2.12
CA ALA A 66 16.01 5.40 -1.44
C ALA A 66 16.51 5.13 -0.01
N ILE A 67 17.82 5.23 0.24
CA ILE A 67 18.41 4.96 1.55
C ILE A 67 17.97 5.96 2.62
N GLN A 68 17.45 7.13 2.24
CA GLN A 68 16.94 8.11 3.19
C GLN A 68 15.72 7.59 3.97
N ALA A 69 14.95 6.66 3.42
CA ALA A 69 13.81 6.04 4.10
C ALA A 69 14.19 4.94 5.14
N VAL A 70 15.48 4.73 5.39
CA VAL A 70 16.01 3.70 6.30
C VAL A 70 16.31 4.28 7.68
N GLY A 71 15.95 3.53 8.73
CA GLY A 71 16.11 3.96 10.12
C GLY A 71 14.95 4.78 10.65
N GLU A 72 15.16 5.38 11.82
CA GLU A 72 14.19 6.27 12.46
C GLU A 72 14.02 7.57 11.65
N PRO A 73 12.81 8.18 11.68
CA PRO A 73 12.57 9.51 11.12
C PRO A 73 13.66 10.50 11.54
N ASN A 74 14.33 11.14 10.58
CA ASN A 74 15.42 12.09 10.87
C ASN A 74 15.22 13.46 10.19
N THR A 75 14.17 13.62 9.38
CA THR A 75 13.81 14.91 8.80
C THR A 75 13.30 15.88 9.89
N PRO A 76 13.88 17.08 10.02
CA PRO A 76 13.66 17.93 11.19
C PRO A 76 12.26 18.55 11.26
N LEU A 77 11.65 18.83 10.11
CA LEU A 77 10.38 19.55 9.99
C LEU A 77 9.62 19.10 8.74
N CYS A 78 8.35 19.50 8.66
CA CYS A 78 7.59 19.45 7.42
C CYS A 78 8.28 20.27 6.31
N GLY A 79 8.43 19.71 5.12
CA GLY A 79 9.07 20.36 3.98
C GLY A 79 9.83 19.39 3.11
N ASP A 80 10.39 19.95 2.04
CA ASP A 80 11.31 19.28 1.12
C ASP A 80 12.70 19.20 1.76
N TYR A 81 13.11 17.99 2.13
CA TYR A 81 14.40 17.74 2.76
C TYR A 81 15.12 16.54 2.14
N GLN A 82 16.43 16.73 1.92
CA GLN A 82 17.37 15.75 1.40
C GLN A 82 17.46 14.46 2.23
N SER A 83 16.93 14.48 3.45
CA SER A 83 16.86 13.39 4.41
C SER A 83 15.62 12.47 4.23
N ALA A 84 14.77 12.73 3.23
CA ALA A 84 13.63 11.87 2.88
C ALA A 84 13.74 11.37 1.44
N TRP A 85 13.25 10.17 1.14
CA TRP A 85 13.23 9.66 -0.24
C TRP A 85 12.26 10.47 -1.11
N ALA A 86 12.72 10.86 -2.30
CA ALA A 86 11.89 11.43 -3.36
C ALA A 86 12.18 10.73 -4.70
N THR A 87 11.15 10.60 -5.52
CA THR A 87 11.26 10.02 -6.87
C THR A 87 12.02 10.94 -7.84
N ALA A 88 12.55 10.40 -8.93
CA ALA A 88 13.22 11.22 -9.95
C ALA A 88 12.28 12.24 -10.61
N GLY A 89 11.00 11.91 -10.78
CA GLY A 89 10.00 12.75 -11.43
C GLY A 89 8.80 13.05 -10.52
N SER A 90 8.45 14.32 -10.38
CA SER A 90 7.38 14.81 -9.50
C SER A 90 5.94 14.48 -9.93
N ASP A 91 5.75 13.83 -11.07
CA ASP A 91 4.45 13.57 -11.71
C ASP A 91 4.41 12.15 -12.28
N THR A 92 4.91 11.20 -11.49
CA THR A 92 5.11 9.80 -11.89
C THR A 92 4.52 8.83 -10.87
N ILE A 93 4.31 7.58 -11.33
CA ILE A 93 3.96 6.44 -10.49
C ILE A 93 5.21 5.62 -10.26
N GLU A 94 5.64 5.52 -9.01
CA GLU A 94 6.92 4.94 -8.65
C GLU A 94 6.80 4.07 -7.39
N THR A 95 7.82 3.27 -7.15
CA THR A 95 7.84 2.31 -6.05
C THR A 95 9.07 2.45 -5.17
N LEU A 96 8.86 2.28 -3.87
CA LEU A 96 9.90 2.14 -2.85
C LEU A 96 9.76 0.77 -2.20
N VAL A 97 10.81 -0.05 -2.28
CA VAL A 97 10.90 -1.38 -1.68
C VAL A 97 11.80 -1.29 -0.45
N LEU A 98 11.25 -1.65 0.71
CA LEU A 98 11.93 -1.59 1.99
C LEU A 98 12.15 -3.00 2.54
N THR A 99 13.31 -3.22 3.13
CA THR A 99 13.69 -4.48 3.79
C THR A 99 13.93 -4.27 5.28
N TYR A 100 13.61 -5.30 6.05
CA TYR A 100 13.65 -5.31 7.50
C TYR A 100 14.49 -6.47 8.02
N THR A 101 15.11 -6.27 9.18
CA THR A 101 16.00 -7.26 9.79
C THR A 101 15.23 -8.51 10.21
N GLN A 102 14.06 -8.34 10.81
CA GLN A 102 13.24 -9.45 11.30
C GLN A 102 12.02 -9.66 10.41
N SER A 103 11.73 -10.92 10.06
CA SER A 103 10.42 -11.27 9.52
C SER A 103 9.40 -11.35 10.66
N VAL A 104 8.25 -10.70 10.51
CA VAL A 104 7.20 -10.66 11.54
C VAL A 104 5.83 -11.02 10.95
N HIS A 105 4.92 -11.51 11.78
CA HIS A 105 3.49 -11.48 11.47
C HIS A 105 3.02 -10.04 11.55
N VAL A 106 2.79 -9.40 10.41
CA VAL A 106 2.56 -7.95 10.32
C VAL A 106 1.21 -7.60 10.90
N THR A 107 1.19 -6.60 11.79
CA THR A 107 -0.02 -6.06 12.42
C THR A 107 -0.18 -4.55 12.18
N GLY A 108 0.88 -3.87 11.73
CA GLY A 108 0.80 -2.45 11.40
C GLY A 108 1.98 -1.96 10.58
N ILE A 109 1.77 -0.87 9.86
CA ILE A 109 2.79 -0.13 9.13
C ILE A 109 2.59 1.36 9.39
N ASN A 110 3.67 2.09 9.66
CA ASN A 110 3.66 3.55 9.70
C ASN A 110 4.56 4.08 8.57
N ILE A 111 4.02 4.94 7.69
CA ILE A 111 4.80 5.63 6.65
C ILE A 111 4.85 7.12 6.97
N VAL A 112 6.03 7.62 7.33
CA VAL A 112 6.26 9.03 7.69
C VAL A 112 6.57 9.82 6.43
N GLN A 113 5.76 10.84 6.16
CA GLN A 113 5.84 11.68 4.96
C GLN A 113 6.00 13.15 5.34
N THR A 114 6.95 13.83 4.69
CA THR A 114 7.41 15.18 5.07
C THR A 114 7.02 16.26 4.07
N PHE A 115 6.84 15.88 2.81
CA PHE A 115 6.48 16.79 1.73
C PHE A 115 5.37 16.21 0.84
N ASN A 116 4.37 17.04 0.51
CA ASN A 116 3.12 16.68 -0.18
C ASN A 116 2.62 15.27 0.14
N PRO A 117 2.27 15.01 1.42
CA PRO A 117 1.94 13.68 1.89
C PRO A 117 0.65 13.12 1.29
N ASN A 118 0.44 11.83 1.53
CA ASN A 118 -0.78 11.11 1.19
C ASN A 118 -1.00 10.92 -0.33
N GLN A 119 0.11 10.67 -1.03
CA GLN A 119 0.13 10.21 -2.44
C GLN A 119 0.49 8.71 -2.57
N VAL A 120 0.61 8.00 -1.44
CA VAL A 120 0.73 6.53 -1.41
C VAL A 120 -0.60 5.90 -1.83
N VAL A 121 -0.59 5.08 -2.88
CA VAL A 121 -1.79 4.44 -3.43
C VAL A 121 -1.88 2.95 -3.16
N GLN A 122 -0.76 2.30 -2.84
CA GLN A 122 -0.71 0.87 -2.55
C GLN A 122 0.45 0.53 -1.61
N VAL A 123 0.21 -0.40 -0.69
CA VAL A 123 1.28 -1.06 0.08
C VAL A 123 1.11 -2.57 0.00
N ASP A 124 2.16 -3.24 -0.43
CA ASP A 124 2.23 -4.69 -0.53
C ASP A 124 3.27 -5.25 0.43
N LEU A 125 2.92 -6.32 1.13
CA LEU A 125 3.89 -7.18 1.81
C LEU A 125 4.44 -8.19 0.81
N VAL A 126 5.76 -8.20 0.64
CA VAL A 126 6.45 -9.05 -0.35
C VAL A 126 6.98 -10.29 0.37
N GLY A 127 6.37 -11.44 0.11
CA GLY A 127 6.76 -12.72 0.65
C GLY A 127 7.84 -13.43 -0.18
N THR A 128 8.23 -14.62 0.29
CA THR A 128 9.23 -15.46 -0.38
C THR A 128 8.80 -15.79 -1.82
N PHE A 129 9.77 -15.81 -2.74
CA PHE A 129 9.54 -16.06 -4.17
C PHE A 129 8.69 -15.00 -4.89
N GLY A 130 8.60 -13.78 -4.34
CA GLY A 130 7.96 -12.63 -4.99
C GLY A 130 6.42 -12.62 -4.92
N ARG A 131 5.80 -13.55 -4.18
CA ARG A 131 4.37 -13.49 -3.90
C ARG A 131 4.09 -12.29 -2.99
N SER A 132 3.18 -11.43 -3.39
CA SER A 132 2.86 -10.21 -2.65
C SER A 132 1.42 -10.24 -2.15
N VAL A 133 1.18 -9.68 -0.96
CA VAL A 133 -0.15 -9.47 -0.38
C VAL A 133 -0.36 -7.98 -0.19
N THR A 134 -1.35 -7.42 -0.86
CA THR A 134 -1.74 -6.01 -0.69
C THR A 134 -2.45 -5.84 0.66
N VAL A 135 -1.91 -4.93 1.49
CA VAL A 135 -2.45 -4.60 2.80
C VAL A 135 -3.04 -3.20 2.88
N TYR A 136 -2.81 -2.39 1.86
CA TYR A 136 -3.37 -1.05 1.73
C TYR A 136 -3.60 -0.69 0.27
N SER A 137 -4.72 -0.02 0.02
CA SER A 137 -4.98 0.74 -1.19
C SER A 137 -5.70 2.03 -0.82
N GLY A 138 -5.31 3.14 -1.44
CA GLY A 138 -5.83 4.46 -1.13
C GLY A 138 -5.90 5.36 -2.36
N THR A 139 -6.74 6.40 -2.26
CA THR A 139 -6.83 7.45 -3.26
C THR A 139 -6.11 8.70 -2.72
N PRO A 140 -5.21 9.33 -3.50
CA PRO A 140 -4.54 10.54 -3.05
C PRO A 140 -5.53 11.66 -2.70
N TYR A 141 -5.24 12.37 -1.62
CA TYR A 141 -5.92 13.62 -1.26
C TYR A 141 -4.93 14.56 -0.54
N ALA A 142 -5.09 15.87 -0.73
CA ALA A 142 -4.20 16.86 -0.11
C ALA A 142 -4.35 16.85 1.42
N VAL A 143 -3.22 16.87 2.12
CA VAL A 143 -3.16 16.92 3.58
C VAL A 143 -2.24 18.05 3.99
N ASP A 144 -2.81 19.05 4.66
CA ASP A 144 -2.05 20.19 5.20
C ASP A 144 -1.54 19.90 6.62
N GLN A 145 -2.32 19.17 7.43
CA GLN A 145 -2.02 18.83 8.83
C GLN A 145 -2.59 17.46 9.21
N PRO A 146 -1.95 16.74 10.15
CA PRO A 146 -0.68 17.08 10.80
C PRO A 146 0.52 16.91 9.86
N CYS A 147 1.61 17.64 10.12
CA CYS A 147 2.86 17.49 9.40
C CYS A 147 4.09 17.44 10.35
N PRO A 148 5.02 16.45 10.23
CA PRO A 148 5.00 15.33 9.29
C PRO A 148 3.75 14.47 9.39
N PHE A 149 3.29 13.98 8.24
CA PHE A 149 2.10 13.15 8.14
C PHE A 149 2.49 11.69 8.25
N THR A 150 1.90 10.96 9.19
CA THR A 150 2.05 9.50 9.23
C THR A 150 0.81 8.84 8.64
N LEU A 151 1.00 8.06 7.57
CA LEU A 151 0.01 7.11 7.10
C LEU A 151 0.13 5.85 7.96
N ALA A 152 -0.76 5.75 8.95
CA ALA A 152 -0.88 4.59 9.84
C ALA A 152 -1.82 3.55 9.24
N ILE A 153 -1.29 2.38 8.89
CA ILE A 153 -2.01 1.29 8.23
C ILE A 153 -2.12 0.11 9.20
N PRO A 154 -3.24 -0.02 9.94
CA PRO A 154 -3.48 -1.19 10.77
C PRO A 154 -3.77 -2.41 9.90
N VAL A 155 -3.08 -3.51 10.17
CA VAL A 155 -3.17 -4.77 9.42
C VAL A 155 -3.69 -5.86 10.35
N LYS A 156 -4.70 -6.62 9.92
CA LYS A 156 -5.05 -7.85 10.65
C LYS A 156 -3.84 -8.78 10.59
N ARG A 157 -3.35 -9.22 11.76
CA ARG A 157 -2.18 -10.11 11.91
C ARG A 157 -2.08 -11.10 10.75
N THR A 158 -1.00 -11.01 9.98
CA THR A 158 -0.82 -11.86 8.81
C THR A 158 -0.55 -13.31 9.20
N GLU A 159 -1.03 -14.25 8.40
CA GLU A 159 -0.70 -15.68 8.58
C GLU A 159 0.76 -15.97 8.27
N GLY A 160 1.30 -15.34 7.23
CA GLY A 160 2.72 -15.41 6.88
C GLY A 160 3.56 -14.36 7.61
N ARG A 161 4.88 -14.56 7.63
CA ARG A 161 5.86 -13.59 8.13
C ARG A 161 6.47 -12.81 6.97
N TYR A 162 6.66 -11.52 7.14
CA TYR A 162 7.20 -10.63 6.11
C TYR A 162 8.31 -9.75 6.69
N ASN A 163 9.35 -9.53 5.89
CA ASN A 163 10.42 -8.56 6.18
C ASN A 163 10.71 -7.67 4.96
N ARG A 164 9.81 -7.65 3.98
CA ARG A 164 9.92 -6.80 2.80
C ARG A 164 8.55 -6.23 2.49
N LEU A 165 8.50 -4.93 2.23
CA LEU A 165 7.30 -4.26 1.76
C LEU A 165 7.61 -3.41 0.54
N ARG A 166 6.59 -3.16 -0.27
CA ARG A 166 6.64 -2.27 -1.43
C ARG A 166 5.54 -1.23 -1.28
N ILE A 167 5.94 0.03 -1.35
CA ILE A 167 5.06 1.19 -1.40
C ILE A 167 4.98 1.64 -2.86
N THR A 168 3.77 1.93 -3.34
CA THR A 168 3.55 2.61 -4.61
C THR A 168 3.02 4.01 -4.33
N VAL A 169 3.67 5.02 -4.89
CA VAL A 169 3.21 6.41 -4.89
C VAL A 169 2.70 6.79 -6.27
N ASP A 170 1.58 7.51 -6.34
CA ASP A 170 1.06 8.11 -7.57
C ASP A 170 0.97 9.62 -7.39
N GLN A 171 1.97 10.32 -7.93
CA GLN A 171 2.10 11.77 -7.79
C GLN A 171 1.33 12.54 -8.86
N SER A 172 0.71 11.82 -9.81
CA SER A 172 0.03 12.43 -10.96
C SER A 172 -1.40 12.87 -10.68
N VAL A 173 -1.98 12.40 -9.57
CA VAL A 173 -3.38 12.64 -9.25
C VAL A 173 -3.64 14.06 -8.73
N LEU A 174 -2.76 14.57 -7.87
CA LEU A 174 -3.00 15.83 -7.16
C LEU A 174 -2.30 17.04 -7.80
N GLY A 175 -1.27 16.83 -8.61
CA GLY A 175 -0.46 17.91 -9.19
C GLY A 175 0.30 18.73 -8.15
N LEU A 176 0.56 18.16 -6.95
CA LEU A 176 1.31 18.82 -5.88
C LEU A 176 2.83 18.70 -6.05
N GLY A 177 3.27 17.80 -6.92
CA GLY A 177 4.69 17.46 -7.11
C GLY A 177 5.13 16.34 -6.18
N TRP A 178 6.41 16.37 -5.80
CA TRP A 178 7.05 15.29 -5.05
C TRP A 178 6.35 14.95 -3.75
N ASN A 179 6.04 13.67 -3.57
CA ASN A 179 5.85 13.07 -2.26
C ASN A 179 7.20 12.67 -1.69
N GLU A 180 7.42 12.95 -0.41
CA GLU A 180 8.65 12.55 0.29
C GLU A 180 8.35 11.61 1.45
N ILE A 181 9.09 10.49 1.53
CA ILE A 181 8.99 9.49 2.59
C ILE A 181 10.28 9.49 3.41
N ASP A 182 10.18 9.91 4.67
CA ASP A 182 11.30 10.03 5.61
C ASP A 182 11.65 8.70 6.27
N ALA A 183 10.65 7.91 6.67
CA ALA A 183 10.89 6.62 7.31
C ALA A 183 9.66 5.73 7.26
N VAL A 184 9.90 4.41 7.36
CA VAL A 184 8.82 3.42 7.37
C VAL A 184 9.02 2.38 8.47
N GLU A 185 8.06 2.33 9.40
CA GLU A 185 8.03 1.37 10.50
C GLU A 185 7.18 0.15 10.14
N LEU A 186 7.66 -1.03 10.50
CA LEU A 186 6.91 -2.28 10.46
C LEU A 186 6.65 -2.76 11.89
N ILE A 187 5.38 -3.01 12.20
CA ILE A 187 4.93 -3.51 13.49
C ILE A 187 4.40 -4.93 13.29
N GLY A 188 4.77 -5.84 14.20
CA GLY A 188 4.30 -7.21 14.14
C GLY A 188 4.70 -8.06 15.33
N GLU A 189 4.26 -9.31 15.29
CA GLU A 189 4.62 -10.34 16.25
C GLU A 189 5.74 -11.22 15.68
N LEU A 190 6.69 -11.62 16.54
CA LEU A 190 7.80 -12.50 16.12
C LEU A 190 7.36 -13.96 16.00
N GLU A 191 6.35 -14.36 16.79
CA GLU A 191 5.76 -15.71 16.91
C GLU A 191 4.28 -15.68 16.52
#